data_AF-W7J6B8-F1
#
_entry.id   AF-W7J6B8-F1
#
_cell.length_a   1.000
_cell.length_b   1.000
_cell.length_c   1.000
_cell.angle_alpha   90.00
_cell.angle_beta   90.00
_cell.angle_gamma   90.00
#
_symmetry.space_group_name_H-M   'P 1'
#
loop_
_entity.id
_entity.type
_entity.pdbx_description
1 polymer ?
#
loop_
_entity_poly.entity_id
_entity_poly.type
_entity_poly.pdbx_seq_one_letter_code
_entity_poly.pdbx_strand_id
1 'polypeptide(L)'
;MKNILNNDEVKNIIEKNEGYYSIIELNDVLYLNNKLYTKIECLQNLHNLKTLYLNNNALEKIEGLECCINLIALLLLKYNNYRKLFIYKLKSLTFLDYKPIKTDERRCVEAFFEGGPLKEQEVMQKIERQKKLQHRNSIECIISIKKIILKKYMK
;
A
#
# COMPACT_ATOMS: atom_id res chain seq x y z
N MET A 1 -28.87 7.88 -8.76
CA MET A 1 -28.31 8.91 -7.85
C MET A 1 -26.83 8.64 -7.70
N LYS A 2 -25.96 9.65 -7.84
CA LYS A 2 -24.54 9.51 -7.54
C LYS A 2 -24.39 9.67 -6.03
N ASN A 3 -23.90 8.65 -5.34
CA ASN A 3 -23.59 8.80 -3.91
C ASN A 3 -22.15 9.29 -3.78
N ILE A 4 -21.97 10.49 -3.26
CA ILE A 4 -20.67 11.17 -3.21
C ILE A 4 -20.36 11.47 -1.76
N LEU A 5 -19.20 11.00 -1.29
CA LEU A 5 -18.73 11.34 0.05
C LEU A 5 -18.47 12.84 0.14
N ASN A 6 -19.13 13.52 1.07
CA ASN A 6 -18.95 14.94 1.34
C ASN A 6 -18.47 15.19 2.79
N ASN A 7 -18.10 16.43 3.10
CA ASN A 7 -17.61 16.81 4.43
C ASN A 7 -18.64 16.53 5.56
N ASP A 8 -19.93 16.75 5.31
CA ASP A 8 -20.97 16.55 6.30
C ASP A 8 -21.15 15.06 6.64
N GLU A 9 -21.08 14.18 5.65
CA GLU A 9 -21.10 12.74 5.86
C GLU A 9 -19.88 12.26 6.63
N VAL A 10 -18.68 12.74 6.29
CA VAL A 10 -17.46 12.42 7.05
C VAL A 10 -17.61 12.84 8.50
N LYS A 11 -18.08 14.08 8.75
CA LYS A 11 -18.34 14.59 10.10
C LYS A 11 -19.36 13.72 10.84
N ASN A 12 -20.49 13.41 10.21
CA ASN A 12 -21.54 12.55 10.79
C ASN A 12 -21.06 11.13 11.11
N ILE A 13 -20.13 10.57 10.33
CA ILE A 13 -19.55 9.24 10.57
C ILE A 13 -18.57 9.30 11.75
N ILE A 14 -17.74 10.34 11.80
CA ILE A 14 -16.73 10.52 12.84
C ILE A 14 -17.38 10.84 14.18
N GLU A 15 -18.38 11.73 14.21
CA GLU A 15 -19.12 12.10 15.43
C GLU A 15 -19.83 10.93 16.11
N LYS A 16 -20.13 9.87 15.36
CA LYS A 16 -20.71 8.63 15.91
C LYS A 16 -19.69 7.75 16.62
N ASN A 17 -18.40 8.01 16.46
CA ASN A 17 -17.37 7.26 17.15
C ASN A 17 -17.27 7.69 18.61
N GLU A 18 -16.88 6.77 19.49
CA GLU A 18 -16.74 7.04 20.92
C GLU A 18 -15.36 7.65 21.25
N GLY A 19 -15.32 8.49 22.29
CA GLY A 19 -14.09 9.06 22.83
C GLY A 19 -13.35 9.98 21.84
N TYR A 20 -12.02 9.92 21.85
CA TYR A 20 -11.16 10.79 21.02
C TYR A 20 -11.33 10.57 19.50
N TYR A 21 -11.93 9.44 19.10
CA TYR A 21 -12.21 9.14 17.70
C TYR A 21 -13.36 9.95 17.09
N SER A 22 -14.06 10.74 17.91
CA SER A 22 -15.07 11.73 17.49
C SER A 22 -14.49 13.04 16.96
N ILE A 23 -13.18 13.24 17.13
CA ILE A 23 -12.45 14.42 16.66
C ILE A 23 -11.83 14.10 15.30
N ILE A 24 -12.18 14.87 14.27
CA ILE A 24 -11.75 14.63 12.88
C ILE A 24 -10.23 14.57 12.72
N GLU A 25 -9.52 15.42 13.47
CA GLU A 25 -8.07 15.53 13.44
C GLU A 25 -7.39 14.35 14.16
N LEU A 26 -8.06 13.68 15.09
CA LEU A 26 -7.48 12.55 15.84
C LEU A 26 -7.87 11.20 15.25
N ASN A 27 -8.75 11.20 14.24
CA ASN A 27 -9.24 9.98 13.65
C ASN A 27 -8.18 9.36 12.72
N ASP A 28 -7.64 8.22 13.11
CA ASP A 28 -6.65 7.48 12.33
C ASP A 28 -7.23 6.30 11.53
N VAL A 29 -8.52 5.98 11.71
CA VAL A 29 -9.22 4.89 11.01
C VAL A 29 -10.63 5.30 10.60
N LEU A 30 -10.87 5.35 9.28
CA LEU A 30 -12.18 5.69 8.73
C LEU A 30 -12.84 4.50 8.03
N TYR A 31 -14.07 4.18 8.47
CA TYR A 31 -14.89 3.10 7.93
C TYR A 31 -15.98 3.62 6.98
N LEU A 32 -15.78 3.44 5.68
CA LEU A 32 -16.72 3.86 4.63
C LEU A 32 -17.24 2.67 3.81
N ASN A 33 -17.27 1.47 4.40
CA ASN A 33 -17.73 0.26 3.72
C ASN A 33 -19.24 0.27 3.47
N ASN A 34 -19.67 -0.37 2.38
CA ASN A 34 -21.09 -0.60 2.07
C ASN A 34 -21.94 0.69 1.98
N LYS A 35 -21.34 1.80 1.52
CA LYS A 35 -22.04 3.07 1.38
C LYS A 35 -22.50 3.35 -0.05
N LEU A 36 -22.14 2.49 -1.01
CA LEU A 36 -22.46 2.67 -2.44
C LEU A 36 -21.87 3.97 -3.03
N TYR A 37 -20.77 4.47 -2.45
CA TYR A 37 -20.10 5.66 -2.99
C TYR A 37 -19.68 5.43 -4.43
N THR A 38 -20.06 6.34 -5.31
CA THR A 38 -19.62 6.43 -6.71
C THR A 38 -18.41 7.33 -6.86
N LYS A 39 -18.27 8.32 -5.97
CA LYS A 39 -17.13 9.24 -5.93
C LYS A 39 -16.74 9.52 -4.48
N ILE A 40 -15.44 9.62 -4.23
CA ILE A 40 -14.89 10.14 -2.98
C ILE A 40 -14.23 11.48 -3.28
N GLU A 41 -14.66 12.47 -2.52
CA GLU A 41 -14.04 13.78 -2.40
C GLU A 41 -13.93 14.12 -0.91
N CYS A 42 -13.39 15.30 -0.57
CA CYS A 42 -13.39 15.80 0.82
C CYS A 42 -12.49 15.06 1.85
N LEU A 43 -11.43 14.38 1.42
CA LEU A 43 -10.44 13.78 2.35
C LEU A 43 -9.35 14.76 2.83
N GLN A 44 -9.48 16.05 2.51
CA GLN A 44 -8.42 17.05 2.64
C GLN A 44 -8.02 17.33 4.10
N ASN A 45 -8.97 17.21 5.04
CA ASN A 45 -8.77 17.53 6.45
C ASN A 45 -8.30 16.32 7.29
N LEU A 46 -8.17 15.14 6.67
CA LEU A 46 -7.88 13.87 7.36
C LEU A 46 -6.38 13.56 7.36
N HIS A 47 -5.55 14.52 7.78
CA HIS A 47 -4.09 14.40 7.73
C HIS A 47 -3.54 13.25 8.58
N ASN A 48 -4.21 12.90 9.68
CA ASN A 48 -3.81 11.83 10.61
C ASN A 48 -4.39 10.46 10.26
N LEU A 49 -5.18 10.36 9.19
CA LEU A 49 -5.77 9.11 8.75
C LEU A 49 -4.68 8.11 8.34
N LYS A 50 -4.62 6.97 9.04
CA LYS A 50 -3.69 5.88 8.75
C LYS A 50 -4.34 4.76 7.96
N THR A 51 -5.62 4.49 8.19
CA THR A 51 -6.34 3.38 7.56
C THR A 51 -7.68 3.83 7.00
N LEU A 52 -7.93 3.52 5.72
CA LEU A 52 -9.17 3.85 5.04
C LEU A 52 -9.83 2.59 4.45
N TYR A 53 -11.05 2.31 4.91
CA TYR A 53 -11.85 1.19 4.43
C TYR A 53 -12.93 1.66 3.44
N LEU A 54 -12.87 1.16 2.21
CA LEU A 54 -13.76 1.55 1.11
C LEU A 54 -14.39 0.36 0.38
N ASN A 55 -14.40 -0.81 1.03
CA ASN A 55 -14.92 -2.03 0.42
C ASN A 55 -16.42 -1.93 0.15
N ASN A 56 -16.86 -2.63 -0.89
CA ASN A 56 -18.27 -2.71 -1.30
C ASN A 56 -18.90 -1.32 -1.58
N ASN A 57 -18.14 -0.44 -2.21
CA ASN A 57 -18.63 0.76 -2.86
C ASN A 57 -18.63 0.59 -4.39
N ALA A 58 -19.26 1.51 -5.10
CA ALA A 58 -19.36 1.54 -6.57
C ALA A 58 -18.44 2.63 -7.14
N LEU A 59 -17.21 2.73 -6.61
CA LEU A 59 -16.31 3.85 -6.87
C LEU A 59 -15.90 3.89 -8.33
N GLU A 60 -16.13 5.04 -8.96
CA GLU A 60 -15.63 5.38 -10.29
C GLU A 60 -14.38 6.26 -10.16
N LYS A 61 -14.35 7.15 -9.15
CA LYS A 61 -13.26 8.13 -8.96
C LYS A 61 -12.97 8.38 -7.47
N ILE A 62 -11.69 8.52 -7.14
CA ILE A 62 -11.22 8.87 -5.81
C ILE A 62 -10.27 10.07 -5.93
N GLU A 63 -10.55 11.14 -5.19
CA GLU A 63 -9.76 12.38 -5.15
C GLU A 63 -9.46 12.77 -3.70
N GLY A 64 -8.38 13.53 -3.47
CA GLY A 64 -8.01 14.04 -2.14
C GLY A 64 -7.20 13.06 -1.27
N LEU A 65 -6.83 11.88 -1.78
CA LEU A 65 -5.97 10.93 -1.05
C LEU A 65 -4.55 11.46 -0.87
N GLU A 66 -4.10 12.37 -1.73
CA GLU A 66 -2.82 13.06 -1.66
C GLU A 66 -2.64 13.89 -0.38
N CYS A 67 -3.74 14.36 0.23
CA CYS A 67 -3.72 15.11 1.49
C CYS A 67 -3.57 14.20 2.73
N CYS A 68 -3.88 12.90 2.59
CA CYS A 68 -3.75 11.91 3.65
C CYS A 68 -2.29 11.42 3.72
N ILE A 69 -1.38 12.32 4.11
CA ILE A 69 0.06 12.07 4.12
C ILE A 69 0.46 10.86 4.99
N ASN A 70 -0.30 10.60 6.04
CA ASN A 70 -0.07 9.50 6.99
C ASN A 70 -0.82 8.21 6.61
N LEU A 71 -1.40 8.11 5.41
CA LEU A 71 -2.16 6.93 5.00
C LEU A 71 -1.22 5.74 4.76
N ILE A 72 -1.39 4.71 5.58
CA ILE A 72 -0.58 3.49 5.60
C ILE A 72 -1.34 2.34 4.91
N ALA A 73 -2.65 2.26 5.12
CA ALA A 73 -3.48 1.15 4.66
C ALA A 73 -4.74 1.65 3.93
N LEU A 74 -4.97 1.10 2.73
CA LEU A 74 -6.15 1.39 1.90
C LEU A 74 -6.80 0.08 1.45
N LEU A 75 -8.12 -0.01 1.58
CA LEU A 75 -8.87 -1.23 1.26
C LEU A 75 -9.99 -0.95 0.26
N LEU A 76 -9.81 -1.45 -0.96
CA LEU A 76 -10.61 -1.16 -2.14
C LEU A 76 -10.86 -2.45 -2.95
N LEU A 77 -11.58 -3.42 -2.38
CA LEU A 77 -11.91 -4.63 -3.12
C LEU A 77 -12.83 -4.29 -4.31
N LYS A 78 -12.42 -4.69 -5.54
CA LYS A 78 -13.16 -4.67 -6.85
C LYS A 78 -12.82 -3.55 -7.84
N TYR A 79 -11.97 -2.58 -7.50
CA TYR A 79 -11.49 -1.65 -8.53
C TYR A 79 -10.52 -2.43 -9.47
N ASN A 80 -10.34 -2.09 -10.74
CA ASN A 80 -9.38 -2.80 -11.61
C ASN A 80 -8.17 -1.91 -11.88
N ASN A 81 -6.96 -2.49 -11.90
CA ASN A 81 -5.69 -1.81 -12.27
C ASN A 81 -5.26 -0.58 -11.42
N TYR A 82 -5.90 -0.34 -10.28
CA TYR A 82 -5.59 0.72 -9.32
C TYR A 82 -4.37 0.45 -8.44
N ARG A 83 -3.98 -0.82 -8.24
CA ARG A 83 -2.85 -1.15 -7.36
C ARG A 83 -1.56 -0.45 -7.78
N LYS A 84 -1.19 -0.54 -9.06
CA LYS A 84 -0.02 0.19 -9.58
C LYS A 84 -0.19 1.70 -9.40
N LEU A 85 -1.37 2.24 -9.72
CA LEU A 85 -1.65 3.67 -9.61
C LEU A 85 -1.48 4.21 -8.18
N PHE A 86 -2.06 3.55 -7.17
CA PHE A 86 -1.96 4.02 -5.79
C PHE A 86 -0.61 3.73 -5.18
N ILE A 87 0.05 2.61 -5.51
CA ILE A 87 1.45 2.40 -5.12
C ILE A 87 2.31 3.54 -5.68
N TYR A 88 2.10 3.95 -6.94
CA TYR A 88 2.87 5.03 -7.54
C TYR A 88 2.60 6.40 -6.89
N LYS A 89 1.32 6.78 -6.75
CA LYS A 89 0.91 8.09 -6.23
C LYS A 89 1.13 8.24 -4.72
N LEU A 90 0.83 7.21 -3.93
CA LEU A 90 0.87 7.24 -2.47
C LEU A 90 2.15 6.55 -1.97
N LYS A 91 3.18 7.37 -1.72
CA LYS A 91 4.51 6.88 -1.35
C LYS A 91 4.59 6.32 0.08
N SER A 92 3.76 6.81 1.00
CA SER A 92 3.67 6.35 2.38
C SER A 92 2.87 5.04 2.56
N LEU A 93 2.12 4.62 1.54
CA LEU A 93 1.26 3.45 1.61
C LEU A 93 2.09 2.16 1.77
N THR A 94 1.81 1.36 2.81
CA THR A 94 2.49 0.08 3.07
C THR A 94 1.57 -1.13 2.90
N PHE A 95 0.26 -0.96 2.99
CA PHE A 95 -0.73 -2.00 2.77
C PHE A 95 -1.82 -1.55 1.80
N LEU A 96 -2.17 -2.43 0.87
CA LEU A 96 -3.28 -2.24 -0.06
C LEU A 96 -4.02 -3.55 -0.27
N ASP A 97 -5.34 -3.54 -0.07
CA ASP A 97 -6.23 -4.72 -0.19
C ASP A 97 -5.77 -5.93 0.60
N TYR A 98 -5.45 -5.71 1.88
CA TYR A 98 -4.92 -6.74 2.78
C TYR A 98 -3.56 -7.32 2.35
N LYS A 99 -2.91 -6.76 1.32
CA LYS A 99 -1.59 -7.20 0.84
C LYS A 99 -0.53 -6.14 1.13
N PRO A 100 0.60 -6.51 1.75
CA PRO A 100 1.71 -5.58 1.92
C PRO A 100 2.25 -5.16 0.57
N ILE A 101 2.66 -3.90 0.46
CA ILE A 101 3.36 -3.35 -0.69
C ILE A 101 4.84 -3.61 -0.48
N LYS A 102 5.42 -4.47 -1.33
CA LYS A 102 6.84 -4.80 -1.23
C LYS A 102 7.68 -3.67 -1.80
N THR A 103 8.88 -3.46 -1.25
CA THR A 103 9.83 -2.46 -1.77
C THR A 103 10.16 -2.70 -3.25
N ASP A 104 10.40 -3.95 -3.63
CA ASP A 104 10.62 -4.36 -5.02
C ASP A 104 9.41 -4.12 -5.93
N GLU A 105 8.20 -4.34 -5.40
CA GLU A 105 6.97 -4.04 -6.13
C GLU A 105 6.87 -2.53 -6.42
N ARG A 106 7.14 -1.69 -5.43
CA ARG A 106 7.16 -0.23 -5.59
C ARG A 106 8.18 0.21 -6.65
N ARG A 107 9.37 -0.38 -6.66
CA ARG A 107 10.41 -0.11 -7.67
C ARG A 107 9.95 -0.46 -9.09
N CYS A 108 9.31 -1.63 -9.25
CA CYS A 108 8.74 -2.02 -10.56
C CYS A 108 7.63 -1.07 -11.00
N VAL A 109 6.77 -0.66 -10.06
CA VAL A 109 5.69 0.29 -10.33
C VAL A 109 6.24 1.66 -10.75
N GLU A 110 7.25 2.18 -10.05
CA GLU A 110 7.90 3.44 -10.43
C GLU A 110 8.50 3.37 -11.83
N ALA A 111 9.21 2.28 -12.13
CA ALA A 111 9.75 2.03 -13.46
C ALA A 111 8.67 1.99 -14.56
N PHE A 112 7.51 1.38 -14.26
CA PHE A 112 6.36 1.35 -15.17
C PHE A 112 5.83 2.74 -15.48
N PHE A 113 5.65 3.61 -14.48
CA PHE A 113 5.15 4.97 -14.72
C PHE A 113 6.19 5.90 -15.35
N GLU A 114 7.48 5.61 -15.23
CA GLU A 114 8.56 6.38 -15.86
C GLU A 114 8.84 5.98 -17.32
N GLY A 115 8.68 4.70 -17.68
CA GLY A 115 9.12 4.18 -18.99
C GLY A 115 8.32 3.01 -19.53
N GLY A 116 7.13 2.78 -18.98
CA GLY A 116 6.19 1.76 -19.45
C GLY A 116 6.62 0.31 -19.15
N PRO A 117 5.98 -0.66 -19.83
CA PRO A 117 6.17 -2.08 -19.55
C PRO A 117 7.60 -2.59 -19.73
N LEU A 118 8.34 -2.04 -20.69
CA LEU A 118 9.73 -2.45 -20.96
C LEU A 118 10.65 -2.12 -19.78
N LYS A 119 10.52 -0.90 -19.24
CA LYS A 119 11.32 -0.46 -18.08
C LYS A 119 10.95 -1.23 -16.80
N GLU A 120 9.66 -1.52 -16.62
CA GLU A 120 9.19 -2.42 -15.54
C GLU A 120 9.84 -3.81 -15.64
N GLN A 121 9.86 -4.42 -16.83
CA GLN A 121 10.45 -5.73 -17.08
C GLN A 121 11.96 -5.74 -16.82
N GLU A 122 12.68 -4.70 -17.23
CA GLU A 122 14.12 -4.59 -16.95
C GLU A 122 14.41 -4.56 -15.44
N VAL A 123 13.65 -3.75 -14.68
CA VAL A 123 13.80 -3.65 -13.22
C VAL A 123 13.44 -4.97 -12.56
N MET A 124 12.37 -5.62 -13.00
CA MET A 124 11.96 -6.93 -12.50
C MET A 124 13.05 -7.99 -12.70
N GLN A 125 13.64 -8.07 -13.91
CA GLN A 125 14.74 -9.00 -14.19
C GLN A 125 15.98 -8.70 -13.36
N LYS A 126 16.33 -7.41 -13.16
CA LYS A 126 17.46 -7.00 -12.31
C LYS A 126 17.24 -7.47 -10.86
N ILE A 127 16.05 -7.28 -10.31
CA ILE A 127 15.67 -7.73 -8.96
C ILE A 127 15.78 -9.24 -8.85
N GLU A 128 15.27 -9.99 -9.83
CA GLU A 128 15.33 -11.45 -9.83
C GLU A 128 16.76 -11.98 -9.90
N ARG A 129 17.60 -11.40 -10.76
CA ARG A 129 19.03 -11.73 -10.85
C ARG A 129 19.75 -11.49 -9.51
N GLN A 130 19.47 -10.36 -8.86
CA GLN A 130 20.06 -10.03 -7.54
C GLN A 130 19.64 -11.03 -6.46
N LYS A 131 18.35 -11.41 -6.40
CA LYS A 131 17.85 -12.40 -5.44
C LYS A 131 18.49 -13.78 -5.65
N LYS A 132 18.61 -14.22 -6.90
CA LYS A 132 19.28 -15.48 -7.26
C LYS A 132 20.76 -15.48 -6.84
N LEU A 133 21.47 -14.39 -7.10
CA LEU A 133 22.87 -14.24 -6.69
C LEU A 133 23.02 -14.22 -5.16
N GLN A 134 22.16 -13.47 -4.45
CA GLN A 134 22.17 -13.42 -2.99
C GLN A 134 21.90 -14.80 -2.37
N HIS A 135 20.93 -15.53 -2.92
CA HIS A 135 20.64 -16.90 -2.49
C HIS A 135 21.84 -17.83 -2.71
N ARG A 136 22.48 -17.76 -3.88
CA ARG A 136 23.69 -18.53 -4.19
C ARG A 136 24.84 -18.21 -3.22
N ASN A 137 25.14 -16.93 -3.02
CA ASN A 137 26.21 -16.50 -2.11
C ASN A 137 25.95 -16.96 -0.67
N SER A 138 24.68 -16.97 -0.25
CA SER A 138 24.28 -17.47 1.07
C SER A 138 24.56 -18.97 1.21
N ILE A 139 24.25 -19.78 0.18
CA ILE A 139 24.55 -21.22 0.15
C ILE A 139 26.06 -21.46 0.18
N GLU A 140 26.83 -20.74 -0.63
CA GLU A 140 28.29 -20.87 -0.70
C GLU A 140 28.95 -20.54 0.65
N CYS A 141 28.44 -19.52 1.36
CA CYS A 141 28.87 -19.19 2.72
C CYS A 141 28.63 -20.35 3.70
N ILE A 142 27.43 -20.95 3.69
CA ILE A 142 27.08 -22.09 4.56
C ILE A 142 27.98 -23.30 4.29
N ILE A 143 28.23 -23.62 3.02
CA ILE A 143 29.12 -24.73 2.63
C ILE A 143 30.54 -24.48 3.17
N SER A 144 31.03 -23.24 3.05
CA SER A 144 32.36 -22.85 3.51
C SER A 144 32.49 -22.99 5.03
N ILE A 145 31.48 -22.54 5.78
CA ILE A 145 31.41 -22.71 7.24
C ILE A 145 31.42 -24.19 7.63
N LYS A 146 30.59 -25.03 6.97
CA LYS A 146 30.57 -26.48 7.23
C LYS A 146 31.94 -27.14 7.01
N LYS A 147 32.66 -26.76 5.95
CA LYS A 147 34.02 -27.27 5.67
C LYS A 147 35.03 -26.89 6.76
N ILE A 148 34.97 -25.65 7.26
CA ILE A 148 35.84 -25.19 8.35
C ILE A 148 35.57 -25.98 9.63
N ILE A 149 34.28 -26.19 9.96
CA ILE A 149 33.87 -26.94 11.16
C ILE A 149 34.37 -28.39 11.08
N LEU A 150 34.17 -29.08 9.95
CA LEU A 150 34.62 -30.46 9.78
C LEU A 150 36.15 -30.59 9.92
N LYS A 151 36.93 -29.63 9.38
CA LYS A 151 38.39 -29.61 9.57
C LYS A 151 38.82 -29.42 11.02
N LYS A 152 38.00 -28.77 11.86
CA LYS A 152 38.30 -28.56 13.28
C LYS A 152 38.05 -29.81 14.13
N TYR A 153 37.06 -30.64 13.77
CA TYR A 153 36.72 -31.88 14.49
C TYR A 153 37.50 -33.12 14.01
N MET A 154 38.20 -33.02 12.88
CA MET A 154 39.09 -34.08 12.34
C MET A 154 40.54 -33.93 12.81
N LYS A 155 40.83 -32.98 13.70
CA LYS A 155 42.11 -32.79 14.39
C LYS A 155 41.93 -33.10 15.87
#